data_AF-A0A550CQG1-F1
#
_entry.id   AF-A0A550CQG1-F1
#
_cell.length_a   1.000
_cell.length_b   1.000
_cell.length_c   1.000
_cell.angle_alpha   90.00
_cell.angle_beta   90.00
_cell.angle_gamma   90.00
#
_symmetry.space_group_name_H-M   'P 1'
#
loop_
_entity.id
_entity.type
_entity.pdbx_description
1 polymer ?
#
loop_
_entity_poly.entity_id
_entity_poly.type
_entity_poly.pdbx_seq_one_letter_code
_entity_poly.pdbx_strand_id
1 'polypeptide(L)' 'HVVSDASDRPFSCPYDDCDKRFQQKHTMEVHVAAIHTGEKNHVCPVSDCGAAFADPSALARHRK' A
#
# COMPACT_ATOMS: atom_id res chain seq x y z
N HIS A 1 10.14 5.80 31.39
CA HIS A 1 9.09 5.54 30.38
C HIS A 1 9.77 4.77 29.26
N VAL A 2 9.62 3.44 29.22
CA VAL A 2 10.14 2.62 28.12
C VAL A 2 9.34 2.99 26.87
N VAL A 3 10.03 3.42 25.82
CA VAL A 3 9.41 3.72 24.53
C VAL A 3 8.99 2.39 23.92
N SER A 4 7.72 2.03 24.08
CA SER A 4 7.09 0.93 23.35
C SER A 4 6.81 1.37 21.92
N ASP A 5 7.86 1.51 21.11
CA ASP A 5 7.79 1.83 19.67
C ASP A 5 7.26 0.65 18.81
N ALA A 6 6.65 -0.35 19.46
CA ALA A 6 6.02 -1.47 18.79
C ALA A 6 4.51 -1.26 18.56
N SER A 7 3.85 -0.38 19.33
CA SER A 7 2.38 -0.27 19.33
C SER A 7 1.78 0.74 18.36
N ASP A 8 2.55 1.64 17.73
CA ASP A 8 1.97 2.57 16.74
C ASP A 8 1.73 1.88 15.39
N ARG A 9 2.57 0.90 15.01
CA ARG A 9 2.57 0.28 13.68
C ARG A 9 2.66 -1.24 13.77
N PRO A 10 1.52 -1.92 14.03
CA PRO A 10 1.51 -3.37 14.20
C PRO A 10 1.74 -4.13 12.89
N PHE A 11 1.62 -3.48 11.72
CA PHE A 11 1.75 -4.14 10.43
C PHE A 11 3.13 -3.88 9.83
N SER A 12 4.02 -4.87 9.85
CA SER A 12 5.31 -4.83 9.17
C SER A 12 5.22 -5.37 7.74
N CYS A 13 6.08 -4.88 6.86
CA CYS A 13 6.29 -5.46 5.55
C CYS A 13 6.78 -6.91 5.70
N PRO A 14 6.26 -7.88 4.93
CA PRO A 14 6.68 -9.28 5.01
C PRO A 14 8.00 -9.57 4.28
N TYR A 15 8.59 -8.59 3.60
CA TYR A 15 9.86 -8.76 2.87
C TYR A 15 11.03 -8.49 3.80
N ASP A 16 11.96 -9.46 3.90
CA ASP A 16 13.11 -9.40 4.82
C ASP A 16 14.06 -8.24 4.50
N ASP A 17 14.22 -7.90 3.22
CA ASP A 17 14.98 -6.72 2.77
C ASP A 17 14.23 -5.39 2.97
N CYS A 18 13.07 -5.37 3.65
CA CYS A 18 12.23 -4.19 3.82
C CYS A 18 11.72 -4.01 5.26
N ASP A 19 12.34 -3.12 6.01
CA ASP A 19 11.99 -2.85 7.42
C ASP A 19 10.80 -1.87 7.61
N LYS A 20 9.92 -1.75 6.61
CA LYS A 20 8.81 -0.78 6.66
C LYS A 20 7.66 -1.26 7.54
N ARG A 21 7.14 -0.36 8.37
CA ARG A 21 6.01 -0.61 9.29
C ARG A 21 4.89 0.40 9.08
N PHE A 22 3.65 -0.06 9.22
CA PHE A 22 2.42 0.66 8.91
C PHE A 22 1.40 0.54 10.05
N GLN A 23 0.59 1.59 10.22
CA GLN A 23 -0.48 1.60 11.22
C GLN A 23 -1.67 0.74 10.81
N GLN A 24 -1.87 0.53 9.50
CA GLN A 24 -3.01 -0.21 8.96
C GLN A 24 -2.53 -1.30 8.00
N LYS A 25 -3.23 -2.43 8.03
CA LYS A 25 -2.97 -3.57 7.13
C LYS A 25 -3.07 -3.15 5.66
N HIS A 26 -4.12 -2.42 5.32
CA HIS A 26 -4.36 -1.97 3.95
C HIS A 26 -3.17 -1.16 3.40
N THR A 27 -2.60 -0.24 4.18
CA THR A 27 -1.44 0.55 3.75
C THR A 27 -0.18 -0.31 3.54
N MET A 28 0.01 -1.35 4.38
CA MET A 28 1.09 -2.32 4.18
C MET A 28 0.88 -3.14 2.91
N GLU A 29 -0.34 -3.63 2.66
CA GLU A 29 -0.69 -4.41 1.46
C GLU A 29 -0.46 -3.59 0.19
N VAL A 30 -0.91 -2.32 0.19
CA VAL A 30 -0.66 -1.37 -0.90
C VAL A 30 0.84 -1.15 -1.13
N HIS A 31 1.62 -1.00 -0.06
CA HIS A 31 3.07 -0.86 -0.16
C HIS A 31 3.72 -2.09 -0.80
N VAL A 32 3.34 -3.29 -0.34
CA VAL A 32 3.83 -4.56 -0.90
C VAL A 32 3.49 -4.67 -2.37
N ALA A 33 2.23 -4.41 -2.72
CA ALA A 33 1.74 -4.45 -4.09
C ALA A 33 2.49 -3.46 -5.00
N ALA A 34 2.73 -2.24 -4.51
CA ALA A 34 3.39 -1.19 -5.28
C ALA A 34 4.90 -1.40 -5.48
N ILE A 35 5.61 -1.83 -4.44
CA ILE A 35 7.08 -1.80 -4.38
C ILE A 35 7.70 -3.17 -4.62
N HIS A 36 7.05 -4.24 -4.15
CA HIS A 36 7.64 -5.57 -4.17
C HIS A 36 7.04 -6.47 -5.24
N THR A 37 5.72 -6.54 -5.36
CA THR A 37 5.07 -7.43 -6.34
C THR A 37 4.76 -6.74 -7.66
N GLY A 38 4.67 -5.41 -7.68
CA GLY A 38 4.22 -4.64 -8.85
C GLY A 38 2.74 -4.86 -9.17
N GLU A 39 1.98 -5.51 -8.29
CA GLU A 39 0.56 -5.76 -8.46
C GLU A 39 -0.22 -4.44 -8.31
N LYS A 40 -1.08 -4.16 -9.28
CA LYS A 40 -1.90 -2.96 -9.33
C LYS A 40 -3.36 -3.36 -9.40
N ASN A 41 -3.92 -3.64 -8.23
CA ASN A 41 -5.25 -4.24 -8.07
C ASN A 41 -6.39 -3.24 -8.35
N HIS A 42 -6.07 -1.94 -8.40
CA HIS A 42 -7.04 -0.88 -8.62
C HIS A 42 -6.92 -0.33 -10.04
N VAL A 43 -7.58 -1.00 -10.98
CA VAL A 43 -7.63 -0.58 -12.39
C VAL A 43 -8.70 0.49 -12.59
N CYS A 44 -8.38 1.49 -13.41
CA CYS A 44 -9.32 2.52 -13.83
C CYS A 44 -10.43 1.88 -14.67
N PRO A 45 -11.72 2.10 -14.34
CA PRO A 45 -12.82 1.50 -15.09
C PRO A 45 -13.04 2.15 -16.47
N VAL A 46 -12.27 3.18 -16.83
CA VAL A 46 -12.34 3.85 -18.13
C VAL A 46 -11.56 3.03 -19.16
N SER A 47 -12.26 2.47 -20.16
CA SER A 47 -11.71 1.54 -21.14
C SER A 47 -10.53 2.07 -21.96
N ASP A 48 -10.43 3.39 -22.18
CA ASP A 48 -9.34 4.02 -22.93
C ASP A 48 -8.15 4.41 -22.03
N CYS A 49 -8.31 4.40 -20.71
CA CYS A 49 -7.26 4.84 -19.79
C CYS A 49 -6.24 3.74 -19.51
N GLY A 50 -6.70 2.52 -19.24
CA GLY A 50 -5.83 1.38 -18.91
C GLY A 50 -4.95 1.54 -17.66
N ALA A 51 -5.11 2.63 -16.91
CA ALA A 51 -4.27 2.92 -15.75
C ALA A 51 -4.60 1.99 -14.58
N ALA A 52 -3.57 1.47 -13.93
CA ALA A 52 -3.70 0.64 -12.74
C ALA A 52 -2.89 1.22 -11.58
N PHE A 53 -3.48 1.18 -10.40
CA PHE A 53 -2.93 1.74 -9.17
C PHE A 53 -2.84 0.64 -8.10
N ALA A 54 -1.82 0.74 -7.26
CA ALA A 54 -1.68 -0.13 -6.09
C ALA A 54 -2.54 0.36 -4.91
N ASP A 55 -2.94 1.64 -4.91
CA ASP A 55 -3.70 2.29 -3.85
C ASP A 55 -5.08 2.76 -4.35
N PRO A 56 -6.17 2.50 -3.61
CA PRO A 56 -7.51 2.93 -4.02
C PRO A 56 -7.69 4.45 -3.94
N SER A 57 -7.00 5.15 -3.03
CA SER A 57 -7.05 6.60 -2.92
C SER A 57 -6.40 7.27 -4.13
N ALA A 58 -5.31 6.69 -4.65
CA ALA A 58 -4.68 7.12 -5.89
C ALA A 58 -5.63 6.97 -7.09
N LEU A 59 -6.34 5.84 -7.20
CA LEU A 59 -7.38 5.66 -8.22
C LEU A 59 -8.56 6.64 -8.02
N ALA A 60 -8.95 6.90 -6.77
CA ALA A 60 -10.03 7.83 -6.45
C ALA A 60 -9.67 9.29 -6.80
N ARG A 61 -8.40 9.67 -6.65
CA ARG A 61 -7.89 10.97 -7.10
C ARG A 61 -7.78 11.04 -8.62
N HIS A 62 -7.38 9.95 -9.27
CA HIS A 62 -7.28 9.88 -10.73
C HIS A 62 -8.64 10.01 -11.43
N ARG A 63 -9.71 9.45 -10.84
CA ARG A 63 -11.07 9.49 -11.41
C ARG A 63 -11.84 10.79 -11.15
N LYS A 64 -11.30 11.70 -10.34
CA LYS A 64 -11.90 13.02 -10.08
C LYS A 64 -11.52 13.96 -11.20
#